data_AF-A0A2Z6MM22-F1
#
_entry.id   AF-A0A2Z6MM22-F1
#
_cell.length_a   1.000
_cell.length_b   1.000
_cell.length_c   1.000
_cell.angle_alpha   90.00
_cell.angle_beta   90.00
_cell.angle_gamma   90.00
#
_symmetry.space_group_name_H-M   'P 1'
#
loop_
_entity.id
_entity.type
_entity.pdbx_description
1 polymer ?
#
loop_
_entity_poly.entity_id
_entity_poly.type
_entity_poly.pdbx_seq_one_letter_code
_entity_poly.pdbx_strand_id
1 'polypeptide(L)'
;MHLQNAQVEGGASMVSGPHRLIPGKAAAEFVLPPAMGHDCLLDGKTMVKISEADQIILASMGPESLKNVVAESSVAVFKLLEVATFRNGRECKYLRERDEARAHAKDFGERLTIVKQDLSSQTKALEKSRAKVTKLEKELKDAKEDEEKLKGRVVELEEQVSRMSLVSTVEEEEKKLDPEGTYAKFSQAYMITKIYQIGDLQLEIGSSSFQNAVAQLQILNLGVQLVTEGLDELKDVWDGQIATHPLDDE
;
A
#
# COMPACT_ATOMS: atom_id res chain seq x y z
N MET A 1 -42.06 15.48 -9.15
CA MET A 1 -42.42 15.54 -7.72
C MET A 1 -41.18 15.98 -6.96
N HIS A 2 -41.16 17.26 -6.56
CA HIS A 2 -40.07 17.85 -5.78
C HIS A 2 -40.38 17.67 -4.30
N LEU A 3 -39.51 16.98 -3.57
CA LEU A 3 -39.57 16.90 -2.11
C LEU A 3 -38.51 17.86 -1.54
N GLN A 4 -39.00 19.00 -1.09
CA GLN A 4 -38.25 20.06 -0.44
C GLN A 4 -38.17 19.73 1.05
N ASN A 5 -36.95 19.57 1.57
CA ASN A 5 -36.69 19.41 2.99
C ASN A 5 -37.02 20.71 3.72
N ALA A 6 -38.08 20.69 4.53
CA ALA A 6 -38.38 21.78 5.46
C ALA A 6 -37.52 21.60 6.73
N GLN A 7 -36.49 22.42 6.79
CA GLN A 7 -35.64 22.69 7.95
C GLN A 7 -36.52 23.19 9.10
N VAL A 8 -36.70 22.38 10.15
CA VAL A 8 -37.26 22.84 11.42
C VAL A 8 -36.11 23.48 12.19
N GLU A 9 -36.08 24.79 12.13
CA GLU A 9 -35.30 25.68 12.98
C GLU A 9 -35.78 25.47 14.43
N GLY A 10 -35.09 24.56 15.13
CA GLY A 10 -35.29 24.30 16.55
C GLY A 10 -34.82 25.50 17.35
N GLY A 11 -35.74 26.45 17.56
CA GLY A 11 -35.56 27.58 18.45
C GLY A 11 -34.99 27.12 19.78
N ALA A 12 -33.86 27.71 20.15
CA ALA A 12 -33.20 27.58 21.42
C ALA A 12 -34.10 28.14 22.53
N SER A 13 -35.13 27.40 22.91
CA SER A 13 -35.79 27.60 24.20
C SER A 13 -34.95 26.86 25.23
N MET A 14 -33.91 27.55 25.71
CA MET A 14 -33.22 27.18 26.95
C MET A 14 -34.21 27.35 28.12
N VAL A 15 -35.18 26.44 28.23
CA VAL A 15 -35.83 26.19 29.51
C VAL A 15 -34.80 25.43 30.33
N SER A 16 -33.91 26.21 30.94
CA SER A 16 -32.95 25.72 31.91
C SER A 16 -33.76 25.13 33.06
N GLY A 17 -33.88 23.79 33.08
CA GLY A 17 -34.26 23.09 34.30
C GLY A 17 -33.32 23.49 35.44
N PRO A 18 -33.73 23.33 36.70
CA PRO A 18 -33.03 23.84 37.88
C PRO A 18 -31.64 23.22 38.14
N HIS A 19 -31.12 22.43 37.20
CA HIS A 19 -29.87 21.70 37.31
C HIS A 19 -28.76 22.42 36.54
N ARG A 20 -27.95 23.18 37.25
CA ARG A 20 -26.58 23.50 36.82
C ARG A 20 -25.61 22.49 37.44
N LEU A 21 -25.78 21.20 37.15
CA LEU A 21 -24.75 20.21 37.43
C LEU A 21 -23.83 20.15 36.21
N ILE A 22 -22.55 20.47 36.43
CA ILE A 22 -21.53 20.48 35.39
C ILE A 22 -21.23 19.01 35.03
N PRO A 23 -21.45 18.59 33.77
CA PRO A 23 -21.11 17.25 33.31
C PRO A 23 -19.61 16.95 33.54
N GLY A 24 -19.29 15.79 34.12
CA GLY A 24 -17.90 15.32 34.29
C GLY A 24 -17.30 15.40 35.70
N LYS A 25 -18.04 15.87 36.72
CA LYS A 25 -17.61 15.76 38.13
C LYS A 25 -18.31 14.59 38.84
N ALA A 26 -17.54 13.62 39.31
CA ALA A 26 -18.04 12.58 40.20
C ALA A 26 -18.45 13.21 41.55
N ALA A 27 -19.73 13.13 41.91
CA ALA A 27 -20.19 13.54 43.22
C ALA A 27 -19.75 12.49 44.26
N ALA A 28 -18.58 12.71 44.86
CA ALA A 28 -18.05 11.93 45.97
C ALA A 28 -18.71 12.27 47.32
N GLU A 29 -19.67 13.21 47.32
CA GLU A 29 -20.19 13.85 48.52
C GLU A 29 -21.73 13.82 48.54
N PHE A 30 -22.28 13.73 49.75
CA PHE A 30 -23.71 13.67 50.03
C PHE A 30 -24.41 14.94 49.49
N VAL A 31 -25.15 14.80 48.39
CA VAL A 31 -25.95 15.89 47.82
C VAL A 31 -27.28 15.96 48.57
N LEU A 32 -27.41 16.94 49.47
CA LEU A 32 -28.68 17.31 50.06
C LEU A 32 -29.73 17.52 48.95
N PRO A 33 -30.99 17.10 49.13
CA PRO A 33 -32.05 17.32 48.16
C PRO A 33 -32.07 18.78 47.68
N PRO A 34 -32.26 19.09 46.38
CA PRO A 34 -32.24 20.46 45.88
C PRO A 34 -33.16 21.42 46.65
N ALA A 35 -34.29 20.92 47.18
CA ALA A 35 -35.18 21.67 48.08
C ALA A 35 -34.49 22.20 49.35
N MET A 36 -33.39 21.59 49.78
CA MET A 36 -32.55 21.99 50.92
C MET A 36 -31.23 22.65 50.49
N GLY A 37 -30.91 22.64 49.19
CA GLY A 37 -29.62 23.06 48.64
C GLY A 37 -29.67 24.31 47.75
N HIS A 38 -30.82 24.97 47.62
CA HIS A 38 -30.89 26.32 47.07
C HIS A 38 -30.39 27.33 48.12
N ASP A 39 -29.78 28.42 47.63
CA ASP A 39 -29.26 29.54 48.43
C ASP A 39 -30.18 29.82 49.62
N CYS A 40 -29.70 29.47 50.81
CA CYS A 40 -30.25 29.79 52.13
C CYS A 40 -31.78 29.91 52.15
N LEU A 41 -32.51 28.80 52.35
CA LEU A 41 -33.96 28.80 52.68
C LEU A 41 -34.32 29.85 53.74
N LEU A 42 -33.36 30.18 54.62
CA LEU A 42 -33.39 31.29 55.55
C LEU A 42 -32.08 32.05 55.38
N ASP A 43 -32.12 33.26 54.81
CA ASP A 43 -31.01 34.18 54.99
C ASP A 43 -30.95 34.55 56.48
N GLY A 44 -29.78 34.94 57.01
CA GLY A 44 -29.65 35.36 58.42
C GLY A 44 -30.52 36.58 58.78
N LYS A 45 -31.32 37.11 57.84
CA LYS A 45 -32.26 38.21 58.00
C LYS A 45 -33.72 37.72 58.08
N THR A 46 -34.01 36.48 57.69
CA THR A 46 -35.35 35.88 57.68
C THR A 46 -35.59 35.12 58.96
N MET A 47 -36.48 35.66 59.79
CA MET A 47 -36.90 35.00 61.03
C MET A 47 -38.06 34.03 60.74
N VAL A 48 -37.87 32.75 61.03
CA VAL A 48 -38.96 31.76 61.02
C VAL A 48 -39.92 32.09 62.14
N LYS A 49 -41.13 32.51 61.80
CA LYS A 49 -42.21 32.74 62.76
C LYS A 49 -43.17 31.56 62.75
N ILE A 50 -43.46 31.05 63.94
CA ILE A 50 -44.58 30.13 64.17
C ILE A 50 -45.86 30.95 64.18
N SER A 51 -46.96 30.43 63.63
CA SER A 51 -48.24 31.16 63.64
C SER A 51 -48.70 31.43 65.07
N GLU A 52 -49.45 32.52 65.30
CA GLU A 52 -49.93 32.86 66.66
C GLU A 52 -50.83 31.76 67.24
N ALA A 53 -51.63 31.11 66.40
CA ALA A 53 -52.44 29.96 66.78
C ALA A 53 -51.56 28.79 67.26
N ASP A 54 -50.52 28.43 66.51
CA ASP A 54 -49.62 27.33 66.88
C ASP A 54 -48.77 27.65 68.11
N GLN A 55 -48.41 28.92 68.31
CA GLN A 55 -47.72 29.37 69.53
C GLN A 55 -48.60 29.19 70.78
N ILE A 56 -49.87 29.59 70.71
CA ILE A 56 -50.82 29.40 71.82
C ILE A 56 -51.01 27.90 72.11
N ILE A 57 -51.14 27.09 71.05
CA ILE A 57 -51.27 25.63 71.18
C ILE A 57 -50.03 25.03 71.85
N LEU A 58 -48.82 25.33 71.36
CA LEU A 58 -47.57 24.81 71.94
C LEU A 58 -47.33 25.29 73.37
N ALA A 59 -47.69 26.53 73.70
CA ALA A 59 -47.59 27.07 75.06
C ALA A 59 -48.59 26.42 76.04
N SER A 60 -49.74 25.96 75.53
CA SER A 60 -50.74 25.23 76.33
C SER A 60 -50.38 23.76 76.58
N MET A 61 -49.40 23.22 75.85
CA MET A 61 -48.96 21.83 76.00
C MET A 61 -48.04 21.64 77.21
N GLY A 62 -48.21 20.54 77.93
CA GLY A 62 -47.25 20.12 78.96
C GLY A 62 -45.92 19.67 78.36
N PRO A 63 -44.84 19.62 79.16
CA PRO A 63 -43.48 19.29 78.69
C PRO A 63 -43.39 17.88 78.07
N GLU A 64 -44.18 16.93 78.56
CA GLU A 64 -44.20 15.56 78.03
C GLU A 64 -44.90 15.49 76.66
N SER A 65 -45.99 16.25 76.48
CA SER A 65 -46.66 16.36 75.16
C SER A 65 -45.76 17.01 74.13
N LEU A 66 -45.01 18.06 74.50
CA LEU A 66 -44.03 18.69 73.62
C LEU A 66 -42.93 17.71 73.17
N LYS A 67 -42.39 16.91 74.10
CA LYS A 67 -41.41 15.87 73.75
C LYS A 67 -41.96 14.85 72.77
N ASN A 68 -43.21 14.42 72.94
CA ASN A 68 -43.86 13.47 72.03
C ASN A 68 -44.04 14.06 70.63
N VAL A 69 -44.50 15.31 70.52
CA VAL A 69 -44.63 16.02 69.22
C VAL A 69 -43.27 16.17 68.54
N VAL A 70 -42.22 16.53 69.29
CA VAL A 70 -40.85 16.62 68.77
C VAL A 70 -40.36 15.25 68.30
N ALA A 71 -40.57 14.20 69.08
CA ALA A 71 -40.17 12.84 68.73
C ALA A 71 -40.88 12.37 67.45
N GLU A 72 -42.20 12.51 67.37
CA GLU A 72 -42.98 12.13 66.19
C GLU A 72 -42.58 12.94 64.95
N SER A 73 -42.45 14.26 65.09
CA SER A 73 -42.05 15.14 63.99
C SER A 73 -40.62 14.83 63.53
N SER A 74 -39.70 14.54 64.44
CA SER A 74 -38.32 14.19 64.09
C SER A 74 -38.25 12.91 63.27
N VAL A 75 -39.05 11.89 63.62
CA VAL A 75 -39.16 10.65 62.84
C VAL A 75 -39.71 10.92 61.44
N ALA A 76 -40.71 11.80 61.32
CA ALA A 76 -41.25 12.18 60.02
C ALA A 76 -40.20 12.88 59.12
N VAL A 77 -39.40 13.78 59.70
CA VAL A 77 -38.31 14.46 58.98
C VAL A 77 -37.22 13.48 58.54
N PHE A 78 -36.81 12.54 59.40
CA PHE A 78 -35.81 11.53 59.03
C PHE A 78 -36.30 10.59 57.92
N LYS A 79 -37.57 10.17 57.96
CA LYS A 79 -38.18 9.38 56.88
C LYS A 79 -38.20 10.16 55.56
N LEU A 80 -38.51 11.46 55.60
CA LEU A 80 -38.45 12.31 54.40
C LEU A 80 -37.02 12.40 53.85
N LEU A 81 -36.04 12.59 54.73
CA LEU A 81 -34.62 12.62 54.35
C LEU A 81 -34.16 11.30 53.71
N GLU A 82 -34.59 10.16 54.25
CA GLU A 82 -34.30 8.84 53.69
C GLU A 82 -34.87 8.70 52.27
N VAL A 83 -36.15 9.03 52.08
CA VAL A 83 -36.80 8.98 50.75
C VAL A 83 -36.11 9.93 49.77
N ALA A 84 -35.75 11.13 50.21
CA ALA A 84 -35.09 12.11 49.36
C ALA A 84 -33.66 11.65 48.98
N THR A 85 -32.90 11.12 49.93
CA THR A 85 -31.56 10.55 49.69
C THR A 85 -31.63 9.36 48.74
N PHE A 86 -32.62 8.47 48.93
CA PHE A 86 -32.85 7.33 48.03
C PHE A 86 -33.21 7.76 46.61
N ARG A 87 -34.03 8.80 46.45
CA ARG A 87 -34.32 9.38 45.13
C ARG A 87 -33.09 10.02 44.49
N ASN A 88 -32.34 10.82 45.25
CA ASN A 88 -31.10 11.45 44.78
C ASN A 88 -30.09 10.39 44.30
N GLY A 89 -29.88 9.32 45.06
CA GLY A 89 -28.96 8.24 44.68
C GLY A 89 -29.34 7.57 43.36
N ARG A 90 -30.63 7.32 43.13
CA ARG A 90 -31.13 6.77 41.86
C ARG A 90 -30.95 7.75 40.70
N GLU A 91 -31.31 9.01 40.89
CA GLU A 91 -31.15 10.05 39.87
C GLU A 91 -29.67 10.24 39.49
N CYS A 92 -28.76 10.28 40.47
CA CYS A 92 -27.33 10.34 40.23
C CYS A 92 -26.80 9.14 39.42
N LYS A 93 -27.34 7.93 39.66
CA LYS A 93 -26.99 6.75 38.86
C LYS A 93 -27.39 6.93 37.39
N TYR A 94 -28.64 7.31 37.14
CA TYR A 94 -29.11 7.52 35.76
C TYR A 94 -28.38 8.64 35.03
N LEU A 95 -28.04 9.74 35.72
CA LEU A 95 -27.27 10.83 35.13
C LEU A 95 -25.86 10.38 34.73
N ARG A 96 -25.21 9.55 35.56
CA ARG A 96 -23.90 8.97 35.24
C ARG A 96 -23.98 8.05 34.02
N GLU A 97 -24.92 7.11 34.01
CA GLU A 97 -25.14 6.20 32.88
C GLU A 97 -25.44 6.97 31.58
N ARG A 98 -26.24 8.04 31.67
CA ARG A 98 -26.52 8.93 30.53
C ARG A 98 -25.24 9.61 30.02
N ASP A 99 -24.41 10.13 30.92
CA ASP A 99 -23.19 10.84 30.54
C ASP A 99 -22.14 9.88 29.94
N GLU A 100 -22.02 8.66 30.48
CA GLU A 100 -21.21 7.57 29.90
C GLU A 100 -21.73 7.18 28.50
N ALA A 101 -23.05 7.00 28.35
CA ALA A 101 -23.66 6.70 27.05
C ALA A 101 -23.44 7.83 26.02
N ARG A 102 -23.51 9.10 26.45
CA ARG A 102 -23.18 10.26 25.60
C ARG A 102 -21.71 10.28 25.20
N ALA A 103 -20.80 9.93 26.10
CA ALA A 103 -19.37 9.82 25.79
C ALA A 103 -19.12 8.73 24.74
N HIS A 104 -19.73 7.55 24.90
CA HIS A 104 -19.65 6.47 23.91
C HIS A 104 -20.26 6.86 22.56
N ALA A 105 -21.43 7.51 22.56
CA ALA A 105 -22.07 7.96 21.32
C ALA A 105 -21.19 8.97 20.56
N LYS A 106 -20.49 9.84 21.28
CA LYS A 106 -19.52 10.77 20.70
C LYS A 106 -18.32 10.03 20.09
N ASP A 107 -17.70 9.11 20.83
CA ASP A 107 -16.59 8.26 20.33
C ASP A 107 -16.97 7.50 19.06
N PHE A 108 -18.14 6.83 19.06
CA PHE A 108 -18.63 6.12 17.87
C PHE A 108 -18.89 7.07 16.70
N GLY A 109 -19.40 8.28 16.96
CA GLY A 109 -19.58 9.31 15.95
C GLY A 109 -18.27 9.71 15.27
N GLU A 110 -17.21 9.93 16.06
CA GLU A 110 -15.87 10.27 15.56
C GLU A 110 -15.25 9.10 14.76
N ARG A 111 -15.41 7.86 15.23
CA ARG A 111 -14.94 6.68 14.49
C ARG A 111 -15.69 6.49 13.17
N LEU A 112 -16.99 6.76 13.17
CA LEU A 112 -17.83 6.66 11.97
C LEU A 112 -17.42 7.67 10.90
N THR A 113 -17.07 8.91 11.29
CA THR A 113 -16.60 9.92 10.32
C THR A 113 -15.27 9.52 9.68
N ILE A 114 -14.33 8.97 10.47
CA ILE A 114 -13.04 8.44 9.96
C ILE A 114 -13.29 7.33 8.95
N VAL A 115 -14.07 6.29 9.33
CA VAL A 115 -14.36 5.15 8.44
C VAL A 115 -15.07 5.62 7.15
N LYS A 116 -15.98 6.59 7.25
CA LYS A 116 -16.66 7.16 6.08
C LYS A 116 -15.68 7.85 5.13
N GLN A 117 -14.70 8.59 5.66
CA GLN A 117 -13.66 9.23 4.87
C GLN A 117 -12.76 8.19 4.18
N ASP A 118 -12.31 7.17 4.92
CA ASP A 118 -11.47 6.10 4.40
C ASP A 118 -12.16 5.32 3.27
N LEU A 119 -13.44 4.97 3.45
CA LEU A 119 -14.24 4.28 2.44
C LEU A 119 -14.39 5.14 1.17
N SER A 120 -14.60 6.46 1.33
CA SER A 120 -14.65 7.39 0.19
C SER A 120 -13.32 7.42 -0.58
N SER A 121 -12.19 7.49 0.13
CA SER A 121 -10.84 7.43 -0.46
C SER A 121 -10.59 6.10 -1.17
N GLN A 122 -10.97 4.98 -0.56
CA GLN A 122 -10.82 3.65 -1.15
C GLN A 122 -11.68 3.47 -2.40
N THR A 123 -12.90 3.99 -2.40
CA THR A 123 -13.80 3.94 -3.57
C THR A 123 -13.19 4.67 -4.76
N LYS A 124 -12.64 5.88 -4.54
CA LYS A 124 -11.94 6.63 -5.59
C LYS A 124 -10.70 5.90 -6.10
N ALA A 125 -9.93 5.27 -5.21
CA ALA A 125 -8.77 4.48 -5.60
C ALA A 125 -9.15 3.26 -6.44
N LEU A 126 -10.22 2.56 -6.08
CA LEU A 126 -10.77 1.42 -6.80
C LEU A 126 -11.29 1.83 -8.18
N GLU A 127 -11.99 2.96 -8.29
CA GLU A 127 -12.44 3.50 -9.57
C GLU A 127 -11.25 3.79 -10.50
N LYS A 128 -10.19 4.43 -9.96
CA LYS A 128 -8.96 4.70 -10.70
C LYS A 128 -8.24 3.42 -11.14
N SER A 129 -8.15 2.39 -10.29
CA SER A 129 -7.54 1.12 -10.67
C SER A 129 -8.39 0.38 -11.70
N ARG A 130 -9.72 0.43 -11.58
CA ARG A 130 -10.65 -0.15 -12.57
C ARG A 130 -10.48 0.50 -13.94
N ALA A 131 -10.36 1.83 -14.00
CA ALA A 131 -10.09 2.53 -15.26
C ALA A 131 -8.74 2.17 -15.89
N LYS A 132 -7.72 1.85 -15.07
CA LYS A 132 -6.43 1.36 -15.57
C LYS A 132 -6.54 -0.06 -16.11
N VAL A 133 -7.27 -0.94 -15.41
CA VAL A 133 -7.49 -2.32 -15.86
C VAL A 133 -8.21 -2.34 -17.20
N THR A 134 -9.27 -1.54 -17.37
CA THR A 134 -9.99 -1.48 -18.66
C THR A 134 -9.13 -0.93 -19.79
N LYS A 135 -8.16 -0.05 -19.50
CA LYS A 135 -7.18 0.41 -20.49
C LYS A 135 -6.21 -0.72 -20.88
N LEU A 136 -5.62 -1.39 -19.89
CA LEU A 136 -4.69 -2.51 -20.12
C LEU A 136 -5.36 -3.69 -20.85
N GLU A 137 -6.63 -3.96 -20.57
CA GLU A 137 -7.41 -4.99 -21.28
C GLU A 137 -7.55 -4.67 -22.77
N LYS A 138 -7.72 -3.39 -23.14
CA LYS A 138 -7.74 -2.97 -24.55
C LYS A 138 -6.37 -3.14 -25.18
N GLU A 139 -5.31 -2.63 -24.55
CA GLU A 139 -3.94 -2.74 -25.05
C GLU A 139 -3.52 -4.22 -25.22
N LEU A 140 -3.92 -5.10 -24.31
CA LEU A 140 -3.66 -6.55 -24.42
C LEU A 140 -4.41 -7.18 -25.59
N LYS A 141 -5.64 -6.74 -25.87
CA LYS A 141 -6.41 -7.22 -27.03
C LYS A 141 -5.75 -6.78 -28.34
N ASP A 142 -5.34 -5.52 -28.42
CA ASP A 142 -4.68 -4.96 -29.60
C ASP A 142 -3.33 -5.67 -29.85
N ALA A 143 -2.52 -5.85 -28.80
CA ALA A 143 -1.25 -6.57 -28.89
C ALA A 143 -1.43 -8.03 -29.34
N LYS A 144 -2.50 -8.69 -28.88
CA LYS A 144 -2.82 -10.06 -29.29
C LYS A 144 -3.23 -10.13 -30.78
N GLU A 145 -3.94 -9.13 -31.28
CA GLU A 145 -4.27 -9.06 -32.71
C GLU A 145 -3.00 -8.90 -33.56
N ASP A 146 -2.07 -8.06 -33.11
CA ASP A 146 -0.79 -7.86 -33.79
C ASP A 146 0.13 -9.09 -33.72
N GLU A 147 0.12 -9.81 -32.60
CA GLU A 147 0.82 -11.11 -32.46
C GLU A 147 0.32 -12.11 -33.51
N GLU A 148 -1.00 -12.24 -33.70
CA GLU A 148 -1.58 -13.15 -34.68
C GLU A 148 -1.24 -12.74 -36.13
N LYS A 149 -1.22 -11.43 -36.43
CA LYS A 149 -0.74 -10.92 -37.73
C LYS A 149 0.73 -11.27 -37.97
N LEU A 150 1.58 -11.08 -36.97
CA LEU A 150 3.01 -11.39 -37.06
C LEU A 150 3.24 -12.89 -37.24
N LYS A 151 2.52 -13.76 -36.53
CA LYS A 151 2.57 -15.21 -36.75
C LYS A 151 2.22 -15.58 -38.19
N GLY A 152 1.19 -14.96 -38.77
CA GLY A 152 0.85 -15.15 -40.18
C GLY A 152 2.01 -14.80 -41.13
N ARG A 153 2.68 -13.68 -40.89
CA ARG A 153 3.86 -13.26 -41.67
C ARG A 153 5.05 -14.18 -41.50
N VAL A 154 5.28 -14.72 -40.29
CA VAL A 154 6.35 -15.69 -40.05
C VAL A 154 6.11 -16.95 -40.89
N VAL A 155 4.89 -17.48 -40.89
CA VAL A 155 4.53 -18.66 -41.71
C VAL A 155 4.75 -18.38 -43.20
N GLU A 156 4.32 -17.21 -43.70
CA GLU A 156 4.52 -16.81 -45.10
C GLU A 156 6.01 -16.72 -45.47
N LEU A 157 6.82 -16.11 -44.60
CA LEU A 157 8.27 -15.99 -44.80
C LEU A 157 8.97 -17.35 -44.70
N GLU A 158 8.57 -18.23 -43.77
CA GLU A 158 9.09 -19.60 -43.68
C GLU A 158 8.79 -20.41 -44.95
N GLU A 159 7.59 -20.26 -45.51
CA GLU A 159 7.21 -20.88 -46.79
C GLU A 159 8.03 -20.29 -47.94
N GLN A 160 8.24 -18.97 -47.97
CA GLN A 160 9.07 -18.31 -48.98
C GLN A 160 10.52 -18.75 -48.90
N VAL A 161 11.11 -18.82 -47.70
CA VAL A 161 12.47 -19.34 -47.47
C VAL A 161 12.55 -20.80 -47.91
N SER A 162 11.54 -21.62 -47.63
CA SER A 162 11.51 -23.01 -48.09
C SER A 162 11.47 -23.12 -49.62
N ARG A 163 10.73 -22.24 -50.31
CA ARG A 163 10.70 -22.16 -51.78
C ARG A 163 12.00 -21.61 -52.37
N MET A 164 12.62 -20.63 -51.72
CA MET A 164 13.88 -20.01 -52.14
C MET A 164 15.11 -20.83 -51.74
N SER A 165 14.96 -21.83 -50.88
CA SER A 165 15.98 -22.80 -50.56
C SER A 165 16.32 -23.61 -51.81
N LEU A 166 17.19 -23.02 -52.64
CA LEU A 166 17.82 -23.63 -53.81
C LEU A 166 18.91 -24.64 -53.40
N VAL A 167 19.03 -24.97 -52.10
CA VAL A 167 20.02 -25.93 -51.61
C VAL A 167 19.87 -27.29 -52.29
N SER A 168 18.65 -27.70 -52.65
CA SER A 168 18.43 -28.95 -53.40
C SER A 168 18.61 -28.82 -54.91
N THR A 169 18.37 -27.64 -55.50
CA THR A 169 18.48 -27.44 -56.95
C THR A 169 19.91 -27.11 -57.39
N VAL A 170 20.69 -26.43 -56.55
CA VAL A 170 22.11 -26.16 -56.81
C VAL A 170 22.93 -27.45 -56.77
N GLU A 171 22.66 -28.35 -55.81
CA GLU A 171 23.33 -29.67 -55.74
C GLU A 171 23.00 -30.59 -56.94
N GLU A 172 21.81 -30.48 -57.52
CA GLU A 172 21.39 -31.29 -58.69
C GLU A 172 21.92 -30.71 -60.02
N GLU A 173 21.95 -29.39 -60.19
CA GLU A 173 22.55 -28.74 -61.37
C GLU A 173 24.08 -28.89 -61.39
N GLU A 174 24.75 -28.90 -60.24
CA GLU A 174 26.21 -29.15 -60.13
C GLU A 174 26.57 -30.59 -60.57
N LYS A 175 25.74 -31.59 -60.21
CA LYS A 175 25.89 -32.98 -60.69
C LYS A 175 25.65 -33.15 -62.18
N LYS A 176 24.90 -32.26 -62.82
CA LYS A 176 24.59 -32.30 -64.27
C LYS A 176 25.73 -31.78 -65.14
N LEU A 177 26.57 -30.90 -64.60
CA LEU A 177 27.67 -30.28 -65.33
C LEU A 177 28.85 -31.24 -65.53
N ASP A 178 29.06 -32.19 -64.63
CA ASP A 178 30.10 -33.23 -64.75
C ASP A 178 29.77 -34.50 -63.93
N PRO A 179 28.94 -35.43 -64.47
CA PRO A 179 28.47 -36.61 -63.74
C PRO A 179 29.58 -37.64 -63.44
N GLU A 180 30.71 -37.59 -64.15
CA GLU A 180 31.88 -38.49 -63.96
C GLU A 180 33.11 -37.76 -63.42
N GLY A 181 32.94 -36.48 -63.06
CA GLY A 181 33.97 -35.65 -62.48
C GLY A 181 34.48 -36.22 -61.17
N THR A 182 35.78 -36.02 -60.91
CA THR A 182 36.44 -36.41 -59.66
C THR A 182 35.69 -35.89 -58.42
N TYR A 183 34.93 -34.80 -58.57
CA TYR A 183 34.19 -34.14 -57.50
C TYR A 183 32.69 -34.49 -57.41
N ALA A 184 32.15 -35.28 -58.34
CA ALA A 184 30.72 -35.64 -58.39
C ALA A 184 30.21 -36.40 -57.14
N LYS A 185 31.13 -36.99 -56.36
CA LYS A 185 30.84 -37.70 -55.10
C LYS A 185 30.86 -36.80 -53.87
N PHE A 186 31.25 -35.53 -53.99
CA PHE A 186 31.36 -34.61 -52.87
C PHE A 186 30.21 -33.60 -52.92
N SER A 187 29.39 -33.55 -51.88
CA SER A 187 28.37 -32.50 -51.74
C SER A 187 29.02 -31.16 -51.45
N GLN A 188 28.34 -30.06 -51.77
CA GLN A 188 28.79 -28.71 -51.41
C GLN A 188 29.05 -28.60 -49.90
N ALA A 189 28.16 -29.18 -49.07
CA ALA A 189 28.35 -29.25 -47.62
C ALA A 189 29.63 -30.02 -47.23
N TYR A 190 29.95 -31.12 -47.93
CA TYR A 190 31.19 -31.87 -47.71
C TYR A 190 32.41 -31.05 -48.13
N MET A 191 32.34 -30.33 -49.26
CA MET A 191 33.43 -29.47 -49.74
C MET A 191 33.69 -28.31 -48.78
N ILE A 192 32.64 -27.62 -48.31
CA ILE A 192 32.75 -26.56 -47.30
C ILE A 192 33.40 -27.11 -46.03
N THR A 193 32.96 -28.28 -45.57
CA THR A 193 33.54 -28.93 -44.40
C THR A 193 35.02 -29.27 -44.62
N LYS A 194 35.39 -29.75 -45.81
CA LYS A 194 36.80 -30.06 -46.16
C LYS A 194 37.67 -28.82 -46.26
N ILE A 195 37.15 -27.71 -46.77
CA ILE A 195 37.87 -26.43 -46.84
C ILE A 195 38.22 -25.97 -45.43
N TYR A 196 37.25 -25.96 -44.51
CA TYR A 196 37.52 -25.60 -43.11
C TYR A 196 38.53 -26.56 -42.46
N GLN A 197 38.39 -27.88 -42.66
CA GLN A 197 39.34 -28.86 -42.12
C GLN A 197 40.78 -28.66 -42.64
N ILE A 198 40.94 -28.38 -43.93
CA ILE A 198 42.27 -28.14 -44.52
C ILE A 198 42.84 -26.81 -44.02
N GLY A 199 42.01 -25.77 -43.93
CA GLY A 199 42.40 -24.47 -43.40
C GLY A 199 42.89 -24.57 -41.95
N ASP A 200 42.14 -25.25 -41.10
CA ASP A 200 42.51 -25.48 -39.69
C ASP A 200 43.83 -26.26 -39.58
N LEU A 201 44.01 -27.32 -40.39
CA LEU A 201 45.23 -28.11 -40.40
C LEU A 201 46.44 -27.28 -40.89
N GLN A 202 46.27 -26.46 -41.93
CA GLN A 202 47.33 -25.59 -42.42
C GLN A 202 47.73 -24.54 -41.38
N LEU A 203 46.75 -23.97 -40.68
CA LEU A 203 47.00 -23.03 -39.58
C LEU A 203 47.78 -23.69 -38.44
N GLU A 204 47.42 -24.93 -38.06
CA GLU A 204 48.13 -25.68 -37.03
C GLU A 204 49.58 -26.01 -37.44
N ILE A 205 49.78 -26.45 -38.69
CA ILE A 205 51.12 -26.72 -39.24
C ILE A 205 51.96 -25.43 -39.28
N GLY A 206 51.38 -24.33 -39.73
CA GLY A 206 52.03 -23.02 -39.79
C GLY A 206 52.46 -22.53 -38.40
N SER A 207 51.55 -22.57 -37.44
CA SER A 207 51.81 -22.20 -36.04
C SER A 207 52.92 -23.05 -35.43
N SER A 208 52.86 -24.38 -35.60
CA SER A 208 53.89 -25.30 -35.08
C SER A 208 55.26 -25.07 -35.72
N SER A 209 55.31 -24.88 -37.04
CA SER A 209 56.54 -24.57 -37.77
C SER A 209 57.17 -23.26 -37.30
N PHE A 210 56.35 -22.22 -37.11
CA PHE A 210 56.79 -20.94 -36.60
C PHE A 210 57.35 -21.03 -35.17
N GLN A 211 56.64 -21.69 -34.25
CA GLN A 211 57.11 -21.88 -32.88
C GLN A 211 58.43 -22.67 -32.85
N ASN A 212 58.56 -23.69 -33.70
CA ASN A 212 59.80 -24.45 -33.85
C ASN A 212 60.96 -23.57 -34.37
N ALA A 213 60.70 -22.68 -35.34
CA ALA A 213 61.71 -21.74 -35.83
C ALA A 213 62.14 -20.75 -34.74
N VAL A 214 61.20 -20.20 -33.96
CA VAL A 214 61.49 -19.33 -32.82
C VAL A 214 62.36 -20.07 -31.79
N ALA A 215 62.03 -21.31 -31.45
CA ALA A 215 62.81 -22.12 -30.52
C ALA A 215 64.24 -22.37 -31.04
N GLN A 216 64.41 -22.68 -32.33
CA GLN A 216 65.73 -22.84 -32.94
C GLN A 216 66.55 -21.54 -32.88
N LEU A 217 65.92 -20.38 -33.14
CA LEU A 217 66.58 -19.08 -33.06
C LEU A 217 67.02 -18.73 -31.63
N GLN A 218 66.22 -19.09 -30.62
CA GLN A 218 66.59 -18.90 -29.21
C GLN A 218 67.82 -19.74 -28.82
N ILE A 219 67.91 -20.98 -29.32
CA ILE A 219 69.06 -21.86 -29.08
C ILE A 219 70.33 -21.30 -29.74
N LEU A 220 70.23 -20.77 -30.96
CA LEU A 220 71.37 -20.23 -31.69
C LEU A 220 71.89 -18.90 -31.11
N ASN A 221 71.03 -18.15 -30.41
CA ASN A 221 71.34 -16.82 -29.87
C ASN A 221 71.31 -16.81 -28.33
N LEU A 222 72.11 -17.68 -27.70
CA LEU A 222 72.20 -17.76 -26.23
C LEU A 222 72.60 -16.40 -25.62
N GLY A 223 71.75 -15.87 -24.74
CA GLY A 223 71.97 -14.59 -24.04
C GLY A 223 71.33 -13.37 -24.70
N VAL A 224 70.68 -13.51 -25.85
CA VAL A 224 69.87 -12.47 -26.49
C VAL A 224 68.38 -12.77 -26.28
N GLN A 225 67.63 -11.82 -25.73
CA GLN A 225 66.17 -11.96 -25.59
C GLN A 225 65.50 -11.59 -26.91
N LEU A 226 64.88 -12.57 -27.59
CA LEU A 226 64.07 -12.30 -28.77
C LEU A 226 62.79 -11.57 -28.34
N VAL A 227 62.57 -10.36 -28.87
CA VAL A 227 61.32 -9.63 -28.68
C VAL A 227 60.28 -10.23 -29.62
N THR A 228 59.32 -10.97 -29.06
CA THR A 228 58.21 -11.55 -29.82
C THR A 228 56.93 -10.73 -29.75
N GLU A 229 56.94 -9.64 -28.97
CA GLU A 229 55.81 -8.74 -28.81
C GLU A 229 55.57 -7.94 -30.09
N GLY A 230 54.35 -8.01 -30.63
CA GLY A 230 53.96 -7.31 -31.86
C GLY A 230 54.15 -8.08 -33.16
N LEU A 231 54.70 -9.31 -33.11
CA LEU A 231 54.70 -10.25 -34.23
C LEU A 231 53.26 -10.59 -34.64
N ASP A 232 52.99 -10.53 -35.93
CA ASP A 232 51.68 -10.75 -36.51
C ASP A 232 51.87 -11.23 -37.96
N GLU A 233 51.02 -12.14 -38.43
CA GLU A 233 51.13 -12.73 -39.78
C GLU A 233 51.00 -11.67 -40.89
N LEU A 234 50.28 -10.57 -40.62
CA LEU A 234 50.02 -9.49 -41.57
C LEU A 234 51.06 -8.36 -41.47
N LYS A 235 52.19 -8.60 -40.81
CA LYS A 235 53.27 -7.64 -40.64
C LYS A 235 54.57 -8.13 -41.24
N ASP A 236 55.24 -7.23 -41.92
CA ASP A 236 56.53 -7.45 -42.55
C ASP A 236 57.65 -6.73 -41.80
N VAL A 237 58.90 -7.12 -42.07
CA VAL A 237 60.09 -6.46 -41.51
C VAL A 237 60.64 -5.45 -42.53
N TRP A 238 60.53 -4.17 -42.21
CA TRP A 238 61.06 -3.05 -43.01
C TRP A 238 62.08 -2.26 -42.20
N ASP A 239 63.27 -2.04 -42.75
CA ASP A 239 64.37 -1.32 -42.08
C ASP A 239 64.64 -1.77 -40.63
N GLY A 240 64.43 -3.07 -40.35
CA GLY A 240 64.62 -3.67 -39.02
C GLY A 240 63.46 -3.49 -38.03
N GLN A 241 62.29 -2.99 -38.48
CA GLN A 241 61.08 -2.84 -37.68
C GLN A 241 59.92 -3.68 -38.23
N ILE A 242 59.09 -4.22 -37.33
CA ILE A 242 57.88 -4.97 -37.69
C ILE A 242 56.75 -3.97 -37.94
N ALA A 243 56.27 -3.87 -39.17
CA ALA A 243 55.23 -2.92 -39.58
C ALA A 243 54.15 -3.60 -40.43
N THR A 244 52.92 -3.07 -40.38
CA THR A 244 51.81 -3.54 -41.22
C THR A 244 51.99 -3.00 -42.63
N HIS A 245 51.84 -3.86 -43.65
CA HIS A 245 51.88 -3.45 -45.05
C HIS A 245 50.74 -2.45 -45.34
N PRO A 246 50.97 -1.33 -46.08
CA PRO A 246 49.88 -0.51 -46.57
C PRO A 246 49.02 -1.35 -47.52
N LEU A 247 47.71 -1.43 -47.32
CA LEU A 247 46.84 -2.11 -48.28
C LEU A 247 46.96 -1.38 -49.62
N ASP A 248 47.43 -2.07 -50.67
CA ASP A 248 47.23 -1.58 -52.03
C ASP A 248 45.72 -1.66 -52.30
N ASP A 249 45.09 -0.49 -52.35
CA ASP A 249 43.70 -0.34 -52.80
C ASP A 249 43.64 -0.70 -54.30
N GLU A 250 43.13 -1.88 -54.64
CA GLU A 250 42.63 -2.21 -55.99
C GLU A 250 41.13 -2.59 -55.95
#